data_AF-A0AAW6TYP8-F1
#
_entry.id   AF-A0AAW6TYP8-F1
#
_cell.length_a   1.000
_cell.length_b   1.000
_cell.length_c   1.000
_cell.angle_alpha   90.00
_cell.angle_beta   90.00
_cell.angle_gamma   90.00
#
_symmetry.space_group_name_H-M   'P 1'
#
loop_
_entity.id
_entity.type
_entity.pdbx_description
1 polymer ?
#
loop_
_entity_poly.entity_id
_entity_poly.type
_entity_poly.pdbx_seq_one_letter_code
_entity_poly.pdbx_strand_id
1 'polypeptide(L)'
;MDESFNTIRLGDCVAGMDALPAGSADLVFADPPFNIGYSYDVYEDSVEHQEYIDWCGKWIAAVHRVLKADGTFWLAIGDDYAAELKIESQKAGFHCRSWVIWYYTFGVNCSRKFTRSHTHLFHFVKDREHFTFRDEDLDNRVPSARELVYNDSRADPKGRLPDDTWIIRPAQMVGEMVGDDDGTWAPESLAPPVDADRTYTLRPQDLGQSFGSTEDTWYFPRVAGTFKERAGFHGCQMPEQLLGRIIRTCSNPGEMVLDPFSGSATTLAVAKKLGRCFLGFDVSKDYVQYGLDRLRAIRVGDRLDGSPEPMKSAPRTAKRGKKRGRMKKLEVAKFTQEELHSSEKRYARVQLEMTLQGVVEAFRRTHDGFSADRVVADPDLNKEFVGACSNLGLVGDARTWNMLLFRLRKGSKLSPIPTVHRTHLSWEDCDRYIFASEIAWQRMLNDEAATSLDEILCDPALAAEFDKLARQFAPGHKPLEYRWAALKLRKEAKDARSRAIVLKLPHRFGVTVSIEELTARSLPEEAGLYVLSEDSKRSRNLYVGETLNLRSRLTLNRRHVNAWRELSPSPSIFVQMLAMDCTTAGKLAWQSCLVKKYKPRLNCFELRPAS
;
A
#
# COMPACT_ATOMS: atom_id res chain seq x y z
N MET A 1 17.55 5.76 24.28
CA MET A 1 17.89 6.25 22.93
C MET A 1 18.33 7.69 23.12
N ASP A 2 19.31 8.14 22.35
CA ASP A 2 19.69 9.57 22.36
C ASP A 2 18.58 10.39 21.69
N GLU A 3 18.21 11.52 22.31
CA GLU A 3 17.13 12.41 21.83
C GLU A 3 17.63 13.40 20.76
N SER A 4 18.92 13.37 20.43
CA SER A 4 19.58 14.26 19.46
C SER A 4 19.07 14.09 18.01
N PHE A 5 18.63 12.90 17.61
CA PHE A 5 18.28 12.54 16.22
C PHE A 5 16.85 11.95 16.09
N ASN A 6 16.38 11.79 14.85
CA ASN A 6 15.04 11.34 14.45
C ASN A 6 13.92 12.35 14.74
N THR A 7 14.22 13.64 14.55
CA THR A 7 13.30 14.76 14.85
C THR A 7 13.40 15.90 13.83
N ILE A 8 12.51 16.89 13.96
CA ILE A 8 12.60 18.20 13.31
C ILE A 8 12.77 19.24 14.43
N ARG A 9 13.76 20.13 14.31
CA ARG A 9 14.01 21.22 15.26
C ARG A 9 13.47 22.53 14.69
N LEU A 10 12.72 23.27 15.52
CA LEU A 10 12.24 24.61 15.20
C LEU A 10 13.38 25.63 15.38
N GLY A 11 13.71 26.37 14.32
CA GLY A 11 14.72 27.43 14.35
C GLY A 11 15.41 27.63 12.99
N ASP A 12 16.32 28.60 12.95
CA ASP A 12 17.20 28.81 11.80
C ASP A 12 18.11 27.59 11.55
N CYS A 13 18.32 27.28 10.27
CA CYS A 13 19.12 26.14 9.84
C CYS A 13 20.62 26.34 10.05
N VAL A 14 21.15 27.58 9.96
CA VAL A 14 22.58 27.85 10.14
C VAL A 14 22.96 27.68 11.61
N ALA A 15 22.28 28.40 12.51
CA ALA A 15 22.46 28.26 13.95
C ALA A 15 22.14 26.83 14.43
N GLY A 16 21.12 26.19 13.83
CA GLY A 16 20.76 24.80 14.09
C GLY A 16 21.87 23.81 13.74
N MET A 17 22.53 23.99 12.59
CA MET A 17 23.69 23.19 12.18
C MET A 17 24.95 23.54 12.96
N ASP A 18 25.18 24.79 13.33
CA ASP A 18 26.34 25.24 14.11
C ASP A 18 26.36 24.76 15.56
N ALA A 19 25.20 24.37 16.09
CA ALA A 19 25.11 23.59 17.33
C ALA A 19 25.47 22.08 17.17
N LEU A 20 25.70 21.58 15.95
CA LEU A 20 26.08 20.17 15.70
C LEU A 20 27.61 20.00 15.57
N PRO A 21 28.17 18.86 16.03
CA PRO A 21 29.55 18.49 15.74
C PRO A 21 29.84 18.45 14.24
N ALA A 22 31.07 18.80 13.86
CA ALA A 22 31.55 18.58 12.49
C ALA A 22 31.60 17.08 12.17
N GLY A 23 31.25 16.69 10.94
CA GLY A 23 31.20 15.27 10.55
C GLY A 23 30.07 14.46 11.20
N SER A 24 28.96 15.10 11.58
CA SER A 24 27.78 14.45 12.15
C SER A 24 26.75 13.94 11.13
N ALA A 25 26.86 14.34 9.85
CA ALA A 25 25.93 13.95 8.78
C ALA A 25 26.58 13.10 7.68
N ASP A 26 25.91 12.04 7.24
CA ASP A 26 26.33 11.15 6.15
C ASP A 26 25.84 11.66 4.78
N LEU A 27 24.60 12.12 4.75
CA LEU A 27 23.94 12.71 3.58
C LEU A 27 23.20 13.98 4.02
N VAL A 28 23.36 15.06 3.26
CA VAL A 28 22.53 16.26 3.37
C VAL A 28 21.73 16.41 2.08
N PHE A 29 20.42 16.64 2.16
CA PHE A 29 19.61 17.08 1.04
C PHE A 29 18.97 18.43 1.38
N ALA A 30 19.08 19.43 0.50
CA ALA A 30 18.55 20.77 0.69
C ALA A 30 17.59 21.15 -0.45
N ASP A 31 16.38 21.59 -0.08
CA ASP A 31 15.36 22.19 -0.96
C ASP A 31 15.06 23.62 -0.45
N PRO A 32 16.01 24.58 -0.59
CA PRO A 32 15.84 25.94 -0.10
C PRO A 32 14.67 26.67 -0.77
N PRO A 33 14.20 27.80 -0.20
CA PRO A 33 13.39 28.77 -0.94
C PRO A 33 14.13 29.21 -2.22
N PHE A 34 13.45 29.24 -3.38
CA PHE A 34 14.09 29.52 -4.67
C PHE A 34 14.24 31.02 -4.99
N ASN A 35 13.73 31.90 -4.11
CA ASN A 35 13.70 33.35 -4.29
C ASN A 35 12.92 33.78 -5.56
N ILE A 36 11.71 33.25 -5.71
CA ILE A 36 10.81 33.39 -6.88
C ILE A 36 9.47 34.07 -6.55
N GLY A 37 9.33 34.68 -5.38
CA GLY A 37 8.11 35.30 -4.88
C GLY A 37 7.07 34.31 -4.34
N TYR A 38 7.48 33.12 -3.87
CA TYR A 38 6.57 32.16 -3.26
C TYR A 38 6.12 32.59 -1.85
N SER A 39 4.80 32.68 -1.64
CA SER A 39 4.24 32.96 -0.32
C SER A 39 4.37 31.74 0.61
N TYR A 40 5.43 31.71 1.42
CA TYR A 40 5.47 30.91 2.64
C TYR A 40 4.64 31.58 3.74
N ASP A 41 4.63 30.97 4.92
CA ASP A 41 3.93 31.43 6.13
C ASP A 41 4.81 32.29 7.05
N VAL A 42 6.13 32.08 7.05
CA VAL A 42 7.10 32.80 7.90
C VAL A 42 8.35 33.33 7.17
N TYR A 43 8.51 33.05 5.88
CA TYR A 43 9.69 33.42 5.09
C TYR A 43 9.33 34.25 3.86
N GLU A 44 10.14 35.26 3.55
CA GLU A 44 9.97 36.14 2.39
C GLU A 44 10.83 35.63 1.22
N ASP A 45 10.21 35.05 0.20
CA ASP A 45 10.88 34.47 -0.98
C ASP A 45 11.15 35.51 -2.10
N SER A 46 11.42 36.76 -1.71
CA SER A 46 11.69 37.89 -2.61
C SER A 46 12.78 38.83 -2.08
N VAL A 47 13.86 38.23 -1.57
CA VAL A 47 15.06 38.88 -1.03
C VAL A 47 15.93 39.45 -2.16
N GLU A 48 16.72 40.48 -1.87
CA GLU A 48 17.72 41.03 -2.79
C GLU A 48 18.73 39.94 -3.25
N HIS A 49 19.24 40.04 -4.47
CA HIS A 49 20.07 39.01 -5.10
C HIS A 49 21.34 38.71 -4.30
N GLN A 50 22.13 39.73 -3.92
CA GLN A 50 23.36 39.52 -3.16
C GLN A 50 23.06 39.07 -1.73
N GLU A 51 22.02 39.61 -1.09
CA GLU A 51 21.60 39.17 0.26
C GLU A 51 21.19 37.68 0.27
N TYR A 52 20.45 37.22 -0.75
CA TYR A 52 20.09 35.81 -0.92
C TYR A 52 21.31 34.92 -1.18
N ILE A 53 22.28 35.36 -1.99
CA ILE A 53 23.54 34.63 -2.22
C ILE A 53 24.40 34.57 -0.95
N ASP A 54 24.52 35.68 -0.20
CA ASP A 54 25.25 35.75 1.06
C ASP A 54 24.57 34.89 2.15
N TRP A 55 23.25 34.76 2.14
CA TRP A 55 22.51 33.82 2.97
C TRP A 55 22.77 32.37 2.55
N CYS A 56 22.77 32.08 1.24
CA CYS A 56 23.10 30.76 0.72
C CYS A 56 24.51 30.31 1.09
N GLY A 57 25.51 31.18 0.94
CA GLY A 57 26.89 30.88 1.33
C GLY A 57 27.03 30.46 2.80
N LYS A 58 26.25 31.05 3.71
CA LYS A 58 26.25 30.71 5.15
C LYS A 58 25.74 29.30 5.41
N TRP A 59 24.56 28.93 4.88
CA TRP A 59 24.03 27.58 5.11
C TRP A 59 24.81 26.52 4.34
N ILE A 60 25.34 26.83 3.14
CA ILE A 60 26.24 25.93 2.38
C ILE A 60 27.52 25.65 3.17
N ALA A 61 28.12 26.66 3.81
CA ALA A 61 29.31 26.48 4.66
C ALA A 61 29.01 25.66 5.92
N ALA A 62 27.84 25.87 6.55
CA ALA A 62 27.40 25.05 7.68
C ALA A 62 27.17 23.58 7.28
N VAL A 63 26.53 23.34 6.12
CA VAL A 63 26.39 22.01 5.50
C VAL A 63 27.76 21.37 5.25
N HIS A 64 28.71 22.12 4.70
CA HIS A 64 30.08 21.63 4.53
C HIS A 64 30.75 21.28 5.87
N ARG A 65 30.49 22.01 6.96
CA ARG A 65 31.05 21.71 8.28
C ARG A 65 30.44 20.46 8.91
N VAL A 66 29.12 20.26 8.86
CA VAL A 66 28.44 19.13 9.52
C VAL A 66 28.55 17.81 8.74
N LEU A 67 28.72 17.84 7.41
CA LEU A 67 28.89 16.64 6.60
C LEU A 67 30.22 15.91 6.94
N LYS A 68 30.24 14.58 6.88
CA LYS A 68 31.45 13.74 6.98
C LYS A 68 32.40 13.97 5.80
N ALA A 69 33.62 13.41 5.88
CA ALA A 69 34.63 13.52 4.82
C ALA A 69 34.22 12.76 3.55
N ASP A 70 33.64 11.57 3.76
CA ASP A 70 33.05 10.65 2.80
C ASP A 70 31.54 10.88 2.57
N GLY A 71 30.97 11.91 3.20
CA GLY A 71 29.56 12.24 3.08
C GLY A 71 29.20 12.93 1.75
N THR A 72 27.91 12.94 1.43
CA THR A 72 27.37 13.56 0.20
C THR A 72 26.40 14.70 0.50
N PHE A 73 26.37 15.69 -0.39
CA PHE A 73 25.44 16.83 -0.32
C PHE A 73 24.66 16.93 -1.63
N TRP A 74 23.34 17.04 -1.54
CA TRP A 74 22.45 17.24 -2.67
C TRP A 74 21.65 18.53 -2.51
N LEU A 75 21.51 19.28 -3.61
CA LEU A 75 20.84 20.58 -3.63
C LEU A 75 19.81 20.65 -4.77
N ALA A 76 18.57 20.99 -4.45
CA ALA A 76 17.53 21.37 -5.41
C ALA A 76 17.44 22.90 -5.57
N ILE A 77 17.34 23.39 -6.82
CA ILE A 77 17.16 24.82 -7.11
C ILE A 77 16.50 25.06 -8.48
N GLY A 78 15.75 26.15 -8.63
CA GLY A 78 15.17 26.62 -9.91
C GLY A 78 16.21 27.33 -10.81
N ASP A 79 15.81 27.69 -12.04
CA ASP A 79 16.76 28.19 -13.03
C ASP A 79 17.53 29.46 -12.60
N ASP A 80 16.89 30.36 -11.84
CA ASP A 80 17.36 31.74 -11.64
C ASP A 80 18.61 31.88 -10.76
N TYR A 81 19.01 30.81 -10.05
CA TYR A 81 20.16 30.82 -9.12
C TYR A 81 21.03 29.55 -9.19
N ALA A 82 20.85 28.74 -10.26
CA ALA A 82 21.48 27.42 -10.34
C ALA A 82 23.00 27.48 -10.56
N ALA A 83 23.50 28.47 -11.31
CA ALA A 83 24.93 28.64 -11.53
C ALA A 83 25.62 29.17 -10.26
N GLU A 84 24.95 30.08 -9.57
CA GLU A 84 25.38 30.83 -8.40
C GLU A 84 25.55 29.90 -7.21
N LEU A 85 24.51 29.16 -6.80
CA LEU A 85 24.62 28.22 -5.68
C LEU A 85 25.60 27.07 -5.97
N LYS A 86 25.82 26.71 -7.24
CA LYS A 86 26.90 25.78 -7.63
C LYS A 86 28.28 26.41 -7.39
N ILE A 87 28.47 27.68 -7.72
CA ILE A 87 29.72 28.40 -7.48
C ILE A 87 29.96 28.58 -5.96
N GLU A 88 28.95 28.93 -5.17
CA GLU A 88 29.07 29.03 -3.71
C GLU A 88 29.37 27.67 -3.06
N SER A 89 28.75 26.58 -3.54
CA SER A 89 29.09 25.22 -3.10
C SER A 89 30.56 24.89 -3.38
N GLN A 90 31.07 25.24 -4.56
CA GLN A 90 32.48 25.04 -4.90
C GLN A 90 33.44 25.94 -4.08
N LYS A 91 33.06 27.19 -3.77
CA LYS A 91 33.81 28.09 -2.88
C LYS A 91 33.88 27.54 -1.45
N ALA A 92 32.82 26.93 -0.96
CA ALA A 92 32.75 26.32 0.37
C ALA A 92 33.61 25.03 0.50
N GLY A 93 34.14 24.51 -0.61
CA GLY A 93 35.03 23.35 -0.66
C GLY A 93 34.46 22.14 -1.41
N PHE A 94 33.18 22.16 -1.82
CA PHE A 94 32.57 21.01 -2.48
C PHE A 94 33.06 20.77 -3.90
N HIS A 95 32.92 19.52 -4.33
CA HIS A 95 33.17 19.06 -5.68
C HIS A 95 31.88 18.53 -6.31
N CYS A 96 31.43 19.20 -7.37
CA CYS A 96 30.27 18.79 -8.15
C CYS A 96 30.59 17.48 -8.88
N ARG A 97 29.81 16.42 -8.64
CA ARG A 97 29.90 15.13 -9.33
C ARG A 97 28.96 15.03 -10.52
N SER A 98 27.75 15.57 -10.38
CA SER A 98 26.70 15.51 -11.39
C SER A 98 25.79 16.74 -11.28
N TRP A 99 25.29 17.22 -12.41
CA TRP A 99 24.20 18.20 -12.47
C TRP A 99 23.00 17.53 -13.12
N VAL A 100 22.17 16.89 -12.29
CA VAL A 100 21.00 16.14 -12.74
C VAL A 100 19.84 17.10 -12.98
N ILE A 101 19.11 16.92 -14.08
CA ILE A 101 17.91 17.68 -14.40
C ILE A 101 16.66 16.87 -14.05
N TRP A 102 15.95 17.27 -12.99
CA TRP A 102 14.63 16.70 -12.68
C TRP A 102 13.56 17.37 -13.55
N TYR A 103 12.88 16.58 -14.37
CA TYR A 103 11.84 17.06 -15.29
C TYR A 103 10.41 16.72 -14.83
N TYR A 104 9.48 17.63 -15.09
CA TYR A 104 8.04 17.44 -14.91
C TYR A 104 7.22 18.18 -15.99
N THR A 105 6.18 17.54 -16.52
CA THR A 105 5.36 18.11 -17.60
C THR A 105 4.44 19.27 -17.18
N PHE A 106 4.21 19.48 -15.89
CA PHE A 106 3.34 20.53 -15.37
C PHE A 106 4.14 21.80 -15.02
N GLY A 107 4.66 22.44 -16.08
CA GLY A 107 5.44 23.67 -15.98
C GLY A 107 4.61 24.95 -15.94
N VAL A 108 5.25 26.08 -15.62
CA VAL A 108 4.63 27.41 -15.70
C VAL A 108 4.61 27.87 -17.16
N ASN A 109 3.42 28.15 -17.70
CA ASN A 109 3.27 28.65 -19.07
C ASN A 109 4.02 29.98 -19.25
N CYS A 110 4.94 30.03 -20.22
CA CYS A 110 5.81 31.18 -20.46
C CYS A 110 5.53 31.76 -21.86
N SER A 111 5.17 33.03 -21.94
CA SER A 111 4.80 33.70 -23.21
C SER A 111 5.97 34.38 -23.94
N ARG A 112 7.14 34.49 -23.30
CA ARG A 112 8.34 35.19 -23.82
C ARG A 112 9.65 34.42 -23.60
N LYS A 113 9.59 33.17 -23.13
CA LYS A 113 10.72 32.24 -22.96
C LYS A 113 10.21 30.80 -22.97
N PHE A 114 11.10 29.81 -23.06
CA PHE A 114 10.73 28.40 -22.94
C PHE A 114 10.07 28.09 -21.58
N THR A 115 9.14 27.14 -21.58
CA THR A 115 8.33 26.75 -20.41
C THR A 115 9.19 26.19 -19.26
N ARG A 116 8.98 26.72 -18.04
CA ARG A 116 9.65 26.25 -16.82
C ARG A 116 9.09 24.91 -16.35
N SER A 117 9.69 23.83 -16.83
CA SER A 117 9.26 22.43 -16.64
C SER A 117 10.32 21.53 -15.98
N HIS A 118 11.33 22.11 -15.31
CA HIS A 118 12.38 21.34 -14.65
C HIS A 118 12.88 22.02 -13.37
N THR A 119 13.74 21.31 -12.63
CA THR A 119 14.47 21.77 -11.44
C THR A 119 15.87 21.15 -11.48
N HIS A 120 16.87 21.91 -11.06
CA HIS A 120 18.26 21.46 -11.03
C HIS A 120 18.53 20.69 -9.74
N LEU A 121 19.20 19.55 -9.84
CA LEU A 121 19.67 18.74 -8.72
C LEU A 121 21.20 18.59 -8.81
N PHE A 122 21.92 19.28 -7.95
CA PHE A 122 23.37 19.13 -7.87
C PHE A 122 23.75 18.01 -6.90
N HIS A 123 24.68 17.16 -7.31
CA HIS A 123 25.34 16.18 -6.46
C HIS A 123 26.75 16.67 -6.12
N PHE A 124 27.01 16.91 -4.84
CA PHE A 124 28.26 17.40 -4.28
C PHE A 124 28.89 16.39 -3.30
N VAL A 125 30.21 16.39 -3.26
CA VAL A 125 31.04 15.58 -2.34
C VAL A 125 32.23 16.42 -1.85
N LYS A 126 32.89 16.03 -0.76
CA LYS A 126 34.14 16.68 -0.34
C LYS A 126 35.36 16.10 -1.06
N ASP A 127 35.56 14.79 -0.95
CA ASP A 127 36.62 14.06 -1.65
C ASP A 127 36.10 13.57 -3.02
N ARG A 128 36.94 13.63 -4.07
CA ARG A 128 36.57 13.21 -5.44
C ARG A 128 36.68 11.70 -5.67
N GLU A 129 37.31 10.99 -4.76
CA GLU A 129 37.72 9.60 -4.87
C GLU A 129 37.12 8.77 -3.73
N HIS A 130 36.96 9.37 -2.53
CA HIS A 130 36.47 8.69 -1.32
C HIS A 130 35.15 9.29 -0.81
N PHE A 131 34.01 8.83 -1.37
CA PHE A 131 32.68 9.27 -0.94
C PHE A 131 31.65 8.13 -0.99
N THR A 132 30.60 8.22 -0.18
CA THR A 132 29.54 7.22 -0.07
C THR A 132 28.66 7.24 -1.31
N PHE A 133 28.94 6.33 -2.23
CA PHE A 133 28.18 6.14 -3.46
C PHE A 133 28.01 4.64 -3.71
N ARG A 134 26.76 4.18 -3.63
CA ARG A 134 26.38 2.76 -3.64
C ARG A 134 26.07 2.30 -5.06
N ASP A 135 27.03 2.51 -5.97
CA ASP A 135 26.93 2.19 -7.40
C ASP A 135 26.84 0.69 -7.68
N GLU A 136 27.55 -0.14 -6.90
CA GLU A 136 27.50 -1.60 -6.98
C GLU A 136 26.18 -2.22 -6.48
N ASP A 137 25.28 -1.41 -5.90
CA ASP A 137 23.93 -1.84 -5.54
C ASP A 137 22.99 -1.79 -6.75
N LEU A 138 22.49 -2.95 -7.17
CA LEU A 138 21.60 -3.11 -8.32
C LEU A 138 20.29 -2.33 -8.16
N ASP A 139 19.89 -1.99 -6.94
CA ASP A 139 18.72 -1.15 -6.62
C ASP A 139 18.91 0.33 -7.08
N ASN A 140 20.14 0.70 -7.50
CA ASN A 140 20.55 2.00 -8.04
C ASN A 140 20.95 1.97 -9.54
N ARG A 141 20.97 0.80 -10.21
CA ARG A 141 21.38 0.64 -11.62
C ARG A 141 20.19 0.44 -12.58
N VAL A 142 20.43 0.65 -13.88
CA VAL A 142 19.48 0.42 -14.98
C VAL A 142 20.17 -0.37 -16.12
N PRO A 143 19.45 -1.16 -16.93
CA PRO A 143 20.04 -1.84 -18.08
C PRO A 143 20.69 -0.87 -19.07
N SER A 144 21.76 -1.30 -19.75
CA SER A 144 22.48 -0.45 -20.69
C SER A 144 22.05 -0.64 -22.15
N ALA A 145 22.16 0.39 -22.99
CA ALA A 145 21.94 0.24 -24.44
C ALA A 145 22.99 -0.70 -25.07
N ARG A 146 24.21 -0.76 -24.51
CA ARG A 146 25.25 -1.72 -24.93
C ARG A 146 24.82 -3.17 -24.73
N GLU A 147 24.17 -3.45 -23.62
CA GLU A 147 23.59 -4.75 -23.26
C GLU A 147 22.33 -5.06 -24.09
N LEU A 148 21.34 -4.17 -24.08
CA LEU A 148 20.02 -4.44 -24.66
C LEU A 148 19.91 -4.27 -26.19
N VAL A 149 20.70 -3.39 -26.80
CA VAL A 149 20.56 -3.01 -28.22
C VAL A 149 21.75 -3.50 -29.05
N TYR A 150 22.97 -3.40 -28.50
CA TYR A 150 24.20 -3.69 -29.25
C TYR A 150 24.85 -5.04 -28.92
N ASN A 151 24.42 -5.71 -27.85
CA ASN A 151 25.03 -6.94 -27.31
C ASN A 151 26.57 -6.86 -27.22
N ASP A 152 27.07 -5.68 -26.81
CA ASP A 152 28.49 -5.34 -26.76
C ASP A 152 29.13 -5.98 -25.51
N SER A 153 30.18 -6.77 -25.69
CA SER A 153 30.89 -7.48 -24.61
C SER A 153 31.60 -6.56 -23.61
N ARG A 154 31.59 -5.24 -23.85
CA ARG A 154 32.04 -4.18 -22.93
C ARG A 154 30.88 -3.52 -22.16
N ALA A 155 29.69 -4.12 -22.18
CA ALA A 155 28.61 -3.81 -21.25
C ALA A 155 28.95 -4.36 -19.86
N ASP A 156 28.57 -3.64 -18.81
CA ASP A 156 28.60 -4.17 -17.45
C ASP A 156 27.36 -5.08 -17.25
N PRO A 157 27.52 -6.37 -16.88
CA PRO A 157 26.39 -7.29 -16.68
C PRO A 157 25.54 -6.96 -15.44
N LYS A 158 25.91 -5.94 -14.65
CA LYS A 158 25.06 -5.34 -13.60
C LYS A 158 24.19 -4.18 -14.11
N GLY A 159 24.22 -3.90 -15.41
CA GLY A 159 23.70 -2.66 -15.99
C GLY A 159 24.60 -1.47 -15.65
N ARG A 160 24.15 -0.27 -16.03
CA ARG A 160 24.82 1.02 -15.86
C ARG A 160 24.19 1.85 -14.75
N LEU A 161 24.87 2.92 -14.33
CA LEU A 161 24.23 3.99 -13.58
C LEU A 161 23.27 4.79 -14.51
N PRO A 162 22.19 5.40 -13.99
CA PRO A 162 21.41 6.40 -14.71
C PRO A 162 22.25 7.64 -15.04
N ASP A 163 21.98 8.28 -16.18
CA ASP A 163 22.73 9.45 -16.65
C ASP A 163 22.29 10.76 -15.97
N ASP A 164 23.00 11.84 -16.33
CA ASP A 164 22.75 13.21 -15.87
C ASP A 164 22.07 14.12 -16.92
N THR A 165 22.02 13.73 -18.19
CA THR A 165 21.68 14.61 -19.32
C THR A 165 20.74 13.96 -20.35
N TRP A 166 19.96 14.80 -21.05
CA TRP A 166 18.89 14.39 -21.96
C TRP A 166 19.37 14.05 -23.37
N ILE A 167 18.73 13.05 -23.98
CA ILE A 167 18.63 12.91 -25.44
C ILE A 167 17.14 12.84 -25.84
N ILE A 168 16.71 13.71 -26.76
CA ILE A 168 15.45 13.54 -27.49
C ILE A 168 15.77 12.97 -28.86
N ARG A 169 15.19 11.82 -29.21
CA ARG A 169 15.11 11.34 -30.60
C ARG A 169 13.66 11.10 -30.99
N PRO A 170 13.05 11.94 -31.84
CA PRO A 170 11.70 11.70 -32.34
C PRO A 170 11.74 10.59 -33.40
N ALA A 171 11.46 9.36 -32.99
CA ALA A 171 11.00 8.32 -33.90
C ALA A 171 9.47 8.24 -33.84
N GLN A 172 8.80 8.18 -34.99
CA GLN A 172 7.35 7.94 -35.12
C GLN A 172 6.38 9.03 -34.59
N MET A 173 6.83 10.28 -34.41
CA MET A 173 5.96 11.45 -34.19
C MET A 173 6.17 12.54 -35.25
N VAL A 174 6.21 12.11 -36.52
CA VAL A 174 5.88 12.93 -37.69
C VAL A 174 4.88 12.12 -38.52
N GLY A 175 3.59 12.37 -38.31
CA GLY A 175 2.67 12.35 -39.44
C GLY A 175 2.96 13.61 -40.26
N GLU A 176 3.00 13.50 -41.58
CA GLU A 176 3.39 14.61 -42.43
C GLU A 176 2.44 15.80 -42.23
N MET A 177 3.00 16.97 -41.92
CA MET A 177 2.29 18.25 -42.00
C MET A 177 2.12 18.59 -43.48
N VAL A 178 1.20 17.89 -44.14
CA VAL A 178 0.73 18.25 -45.48
C VAL A 178 -0.09 19.53 -45.33
N GLY A 179 0.57 20.68 -45.57
CA GLY A 179 -0.14 21.84 -46.06
C GLY A 179 -0.53 21.60 -47.51
N ASP A 180 -1.61 22.23 -47.97
CA ASP A 180 -1.91 22.31 -49.40
C ASP A 180 -0.75 23.03 -50.14
N ASP A 181 -0.61 22.82 -51.45
CA ASP A 181 0.61 23.14 -52.22
C ASP A 181 1.07 24.62 -52.23
N ASP A 182 0.31 25.56 -51.64
CA ASP A 182 0.70 26.97 -51.44
C ASP A 182 1.20 27.31 -50.02
N GLY A 183 1.09 26.39 -49.06
CA GLY A 183 1.57 26.55 -47.69
C GLY A 183 0.69 27.41 -46.76
N THR A 184 -0.54 27.75 -47.14
CA THR A 184 -1.48 28.46 -46.26
C THR A 184 -2.35 27.51 -45.41
N TRP A 185 -2.78 27.96 -44.23
CA TRP A 185 -3.57 27.15 -43.29
C TRP A 185 -4.89 27.85 -42.94
N ALA A 186 -6.00 27.36 -43.48
CA ALA A 186 -7.33 27.90 -43.24
C ALA A 186 -8.06 27.15 -42.09
N PRO A 187 -8.52 27.84 -41.03
CA PRO A 187 -9.19 27.18 -39.90
C PRO A 187 -10.55 26.53 -40.24
N GLU A 188 -11.23 26.99 -41.29
CA GLU A 188 -12.62 26.59 -41.59
C GLU A 188 -12.79 25.17 -42.16
N SER A 189 -11.73 24.50 -42.61
CA SER A 189 -11.78 23.13 -43.13
C SER A 189 -11.85 22.05 -42.04
N LEU A 190 -11.60 22.43 -40.77
CA LEU A 190 -11.59 21.51 -39.63
C LEU A 190 -13.01 21.13 -39.18
N ALA A 191 -13.59 20.14 -39.85
CA ALA A 191 -14.60 19.29 -39.22
C ALA A 191 -14.01 18.70 -37.92
N PRO A 192 -14.77 18.64 -36.80
CA PRO A 192 -14.25 18.07 -35.56
C PRO A 192 -13.86 16.60 -35.79
N PRO A 193 -12.63 16.19 -35.43
CA PRO A 193 -12.17 14.84 -35.71
C PRO A 193 -13.05 13.82 -35.00
N VAL A 194 -13.36 12.72 -35.69
CA VAL A 194 -14.02 11.56 -35.09
C VAL A 194 -13.14 11.09 -33.93
N ASP A 195 -13.73 10.79 -32.77
CA ASP A 195 -13.07 10.78 -31.44
C ASP A 195 -12.03 9.66 -31.20
N ALA A 196 -11.52 9.04 -32.28
CA ALA A 196 -10.37 8.14 -32.30
C ALA A 196 -9.03 8.90 -32.43
N ASP A 197 -8.93 9.91 -33.30
CA ASP A 197 -7.65 10.51 -33.71
C ASP A 197 -7.25 11.76 -32.91
N ARG A 198 -7.09 11.59 -31.59
CA ARG A 198 -6.49 12.63 -30.73
C ARG A 198 -4.96 12.57 -30.79
N THR A 199 -4.39 13.04 -31.89
CA THR A 199 -2.93 13.03 -32.13
C THR A 199 -2.11 13.95 -31.21
N TYR A 200 -2.72 14.97 -30.60
CA TYR A 200 -2.04 15.88 -29.66
C TYR A 200 -1.83 15.25 -28.27
N THR A 201 -0.65 14.67 -28.08
CA THR A 201 -0.25 14.04 -26.82
C THR A 201 0.34 15.05 -25.82
N LEU A 202 -0.51 15.52 -24.89
CA LEU A 202 -0.17 16.54 -23.88
C LEU A 202 0.83 16.09 -22.79
N ARG A 203 1.20 14.80 -22.75
CA ARG A 203 2.12 14.22 -21.76
C ARG A 203 2.92 13.10 -22.45
N PRO A 204 4.26 13.08 -22.44
CA PRO A 204 5.03 12.07 -23.18
C PRO A 204 4.60 10.64 -22.89
N GLN A 205 4.27 10.32 -21.62
CA GLN A 205 3.81 8.99 -21.20
C GLN A 205 2.46 8.51 -21.79
N ASP A 206 1.71 9.36 -22.49
CA ASP A 206 0.50 8.94 -23.21
C ASP A 206 0.82 8.45 -24.64
N LEU A 207 2.07 8.57 -25.10
CA LEU A 207 2.53 7.94 -26.36
C LEU A 207 2.72 6.42 -26.16
N GLY A 208 2.30 5.64 -27.15
CA GLY A 208 2.51 4.18 -27.17
C GLY A 208 3.98 3.75 -27.31
N GLN A 209 4.86 4.67 -27.71
CA GLN A 209 6.32 4.54 -27.72
C GLN A 209 6.95 5.67 -26.89
N SER A 210 6.41 5.88 -25.68
CA SER A 210 6.98 6.81 -24.72
C SER A 210 8.24 6.26 -24.06
N PHE A 211 9.15 7.17 -23.66
CA PHE A 211 10.51 6.89 -23.18
C PHE A 211 10.63 5.62 -22.30
N GLY A 212 11.57 4.74 -22.61
CA GLY A 212 11.85 3.55 -21.82
C GLY A 212 12.49 3.84 -20.45
N SER A 213 12.39 2.89 -19.52
CA SER A 213 13.17 2.90 -18.26
C SER A 213 14.68 2.67 -18.48
N THR A 214 15.07 2.51 -19.75
CA THR A 214 16.44 2.39 -20.29
C THR A 214 17.07 3.73 -20.66
N GLU A 215 16.29 4.81 -20.61
CA GLU A 215 16.62 6.14 -21.14
C GLU A 215 16.99 7.17 -20.05
N ASP A 216 17.59 8.25 -20.51
CA ASP A 216 18.66 8.96 -19.80
C ASP A 216 18.12 10.07 -18.87
N THR A 217 16.87 9.95 -18.38
CA THR A 217 16.13 11.06 -17.77
C THR A 217 15.42 10.70 -16.47
N TRP A 218 15.65 11.50 -15.42
CA TRP A 218 14.96 11.39 -14.13
C TRP A 218 13.59 12.08 -14.16
N TYR A 219 12.65 11.52 -14.93
CA TYR A 219 11.25 11.97 -14.92
C TYR A 219 10.58 11.57 -13.60
N PHE A 220 10.13 12.55 -12.80
CA PHE A 220 9.22 12.30 -11.68
C PHE A 220 8.11 13.37 -11.70
N PRO A 221 6.83 13.00 -11.70
CA PRO A 221 5.76 13.99 -11.76
C PRO A 221 5.69 14.79 -10.45
N ARG A 222 5.79 16.13 -10.54
CA ARG A 222 5.65 17.05 -9.40
C ARG A 222 4.38 16.75 -8.60
N VAL A 223 4.46 16.76 -7.27
CA VAL A 223 3.37 16.28 -6.37
C VAL A 223 2.16 17.24 -6.39
N ALA A 224 1.29 17.05 -7.37
CA ALA A 224 0.09 17.86 -7.60
C ALA A 224 -0.99 17.61 -6.54
N GLY A 225 -1.91 18.57 -6.37
CA GLY A 225 -2.96 18.55 -5.35
C GLY A 225 -3.97 17.38 -5.41
N THR A 226 -3.90 16.51 -6.43
CA THR A 226 -4.76 15.32 -6.60
C THR A 226 -3.99 14.00 -6.46
N PHE A 227 -2.70 14.05 -6.07
CA PHE A 227 -1.89 12.86 -5.87
C PHE A 227 -2.05 12.34 -4.44
N LYS A 228 -2.15 11.01 -4.27
CA LYS A 228 -2.27 10.33 -2.97
C LYS A 228 -1.14 10.68 -1.97
N GLU A 229 0.03 11.01 -2.51
CA GLU A 229 1.24 11.37 -1.78
C GLU A 229 1.20 12.79 -1.17
N ARG A 230 0.31 13.66 -1.66
CA ARG A 230 0.23 15.06 -1.25
C ARG A 230 -0.20 15.18 0.22
N ALA A 231 0.71 15.64 1.07
CA ALA A 231 0.48 15.87 2.49
C ALA A 231 -0.48 17.04 2.75
N GLY A 232 -0.58 17.98 1.80
CA GLY A 232 -1.64 18.99 1.74
C GLY A 232 -1.38 20.30 2.47
N PHE A 233 -0.42 20.33 3.41
CA PHE A 233 -0.07 21.54 4.17
C PHE A 233 1.08 22.37 3.57
N HIS A 234 2.04 21.74 2.88
CA HIS A 234 3.16 22.45 2.22
C HIS A 234 2.87 22.69 0.73
N GLY A 235 3.30 23.84 0.19
CA GLY A 235 3.10 24.25 -1.20
C GLY A 235 3.90 23.43 -2.23
N CYS A 236 5.21 23.43 -2.06
CA CYS A 236 6.17 22.71 -2.88
C CYS A 236 6.57 21.40 -2.18
N GLN A 237 5.88 20.30 -2.47
CA GLN A 237 6.25 18.99 -1.93
C GLN A 237 7.07 18.21 -2.96
N MET A 238 8.27 17.76 -2.56
CA MET A 238 9.12 16.89 -3.36
C MET A 238 8.56 15.46 -3.49
N PRO A 239 8.81 14.75 -4.61
CA PRO A 239 8.43 13.35 -4.76
C PRO A 239 9.28 12.40 -3.89
N GLU A 240 8.64 11.48 -3.17
CA GLU A 240 9.34 10.50 -2.32
C GLU A 240 10.22 9.54 -3.13
N GLN A 241 9.85 9.17 -4.36
CA GLN A 241 10.64 8.27 -5.22
C GLN A 241 11.93 8.94 -5.73
N LEU A 242 11.91 10.27 -5.93
CA LEU A 242 13.08 11.05 -6.33
C LEU A 242 14.12 11.06 -5.20
N LEU A 243 13.71 11.49 -4.00
CA LEU A 243 14.56 11.46 -2.81
C LEU A 243 14.95 10.03 -2.43
N GLY A 244 14.08 9.06 -2.72
CA GLY A 244 14.31 7.63 -2.49
C GLY A 244 15.30 6.99 -3.45
N ARG A 245 15.63 7.63 -4.59
CA ARG A 245 16.81 7.30 -5.38
C ARG A 245 18.05 7.83 -4.67
N ILE A 246 18.12 9.14 -4.46
CA ILE A 246 19.24 9.85 -3.80
C ILE A 246 19.66 9.18 -2.48
N ILE A 247 18.72 8.97 -1.55
CA ILE A 247 19.01 8.41 -0.22
C ILE A 247 19.46 6.94 -0.28
N ARG A 248 19.02 6.14 -1.28
CA ARG A 248 19.52 4.77 -1.48
C ARG A 248 20.89 4.72 -2.16
N THR A 249 21.21 5.69 -3.01
CA THR A 249 22.51 5.76 -3.68
C THR A 249 23.59 6.35 -2.77
N CYS A 250 23.25 7.32 -1.93
CA CYS A 250 24.22 8.18 -1.24
C CYS A 250 24.21 8.07 0.31
N SER A 251 23.61 7.01 0.86
CA SER A 251 23.71 6.65 2.30
C SER A 251 23.44 5.15 2.51
N ASN A 252 23.85 4.58 3.64
CA ASN A 252 23.52 3.23 4.11
C ASN A 252 22.40 3.23 5.18
N PRO A 253 21.77 2.08 5.49
CA PRO A 253 20.84 1.98 6.61
C PRO A 253 21.51 2.34 7.95
N GLY A 254 20.79 3.05 8.82
CA GLY A 254 21.28 3.54 10.13
C GLY A 254 22.01 4.89 10.11
N GLU A 255 22.56 5.31 8.96
CA GLU A 255 23.25 6.60 8.79
C GLU A 255 22.33 7.82 8.92
N MET A 256 22.91 9.00 9.10
CA MET A 256 22.21 10.24 9.43
C MET A 256 21.96 11.12 8.19
N VAL A 257 20.69 11.30 7.84
CA VAL A 257 20.24 12.18 6.74
C VAL A 257 19.77 13.53 7.28
N LEU A 258 20.45 14.61 6.91
CA LEU A 258 20.09 15.98 7.26
C LEU A 258 19.16 16.61 6.21
N ASP A 259 18.21 17.43 6.66
CA ASP A 259 17.43 18.35 5.81
C ASP A 259 17.38 19.75 6.45
N PRO A 260 18.12 20.75 5.90
CA PRO A 260 18.09 22.12 6.42
C PRO A 260 16.76 22.87 6.21
N PHE A 261 15.89 22.40 5.29
CA PHE A 261 14.70 23.11 4.81
C PHE A 261 13.48 22.18 4.78
N SER A 262 13.21 21.53 5.91
CA SER A 262 12.44 20.28 5.91
C SER A 262 10.99 20.42 5.41
N GLY A 263 10.29 21.53 5.70
CA GLY A 263 9.00 21.93 5.13
C GLY A 263 7.94 20.84 5.14
N SER A 264 7.77 20.17 4.00
CA SER A 264 6.88 19.00 3.85
C SER A 264 7.29 17.75 4.66
N ALA A 265 8.49 17.76 5.25
CA ALA A 265 9.23 16.65 5.85
C ALA A 265 9.46 15.45 4.91
N THR A 266 9.57 15.67 3.59
CA THR A 266 9.67 14.57 2.61
C THR A 266 11.01 13.82 2.69
N THR A 267 12.15 14.52 2.77
CA THR A 267 13.47 13.89 2.92
C THR A 267 13.52 12.99 4.15
N LEU A 268 13.05 13.51 5.28
CA LEU A 268 13.00 12.83 6.57
C LEU A 268 12.03 11.63 6.54
N ALA A 269 10.87 11.79 5.88
CA ALA A 269 9.91 10.72 5.66
C ALA A 269 10.53 9.57 4.85
N VAL A 270 11.27 9.88 3.79
CA VAL A 270 11.96 8.90 2.95
C VAL A 270 13.13 8.25 3.69
N ALA A 271 13.96 9.02 4.39
CA ALA A 271 15.03 8.51 5.24
C ALA A 271 14.47 7.51 6.27
N LYS A 272 13.39 7.86 6.98
CA LYS A 272 12.71 6.97 7.92
C LYS A 272 12.14 5.72 7.24
N LYS A 273 11.45 5.87 6.09
CA LYS A 273 10.94 4.73 5.28
C LYS A 273 12.07 3.77 4.89
N LEU A 274 13.25 4.29 4.56
CA LEU A 274 14.46 3.56 4.17
C LEU A 274 15.35 3.13 5.35
N GLY A 275 14.94 3.35 6.61
CA GLY A 275 15.69 2.93 7.80
C GLY A 275 17.00 3.70 8.04
N ARG A 276 17.07 4.96 7.64
CA ARG A 276 18.13 5.92 8.05
C ARG A 276 17.67 6.69 9.30
N CYS A 277 18.62 7.15 10.10
CA CYS A 277 18.37 8.22 11.05
C CYS A 277 18.21 9.56 10.30
N PHE A 278 17.53 10.53 10.90
CA PHE A 278 17.25 11.80 10.24
C PHE A 278 17.24 12.99 11.20
N LEU A 279 17.57 14.19 10.69
CA LEU A 279 17.44 15.44 11.44
C LEU A 279 17.03 16.57 10.48
N GLY A 280 15.89 17.19 10.77
CA GLY A 280 15.38 18.35 10.03
C GLY A 280 15.50 19.65 10.80
N PHE A 281 15.59 20.76 10.06
CA PHE A 281 15.32 22.11 10.56
C PHE A 281 14.15 22.73 9.80
N ASP A 282 13.42 23.63 10.45
CA ASP A 282 12.46 24.54 9.82
C ASP A 282 12.19 25.75 10.73
N VAL A 283 11.93 26.91 10.13
CA VAL A 283 11.55 28.15 10.84
C VAL A 283 10.04 28.23 11.11
N SER A 284 9.21 27.53 10.33
CA SER A 284 7.77 27.43 10.55
C SER A 284 7.46 26.42 11.65
N LYS A 285 6.93 26.93 12.77
CA LYS A 285 6.37 26.11 13.85
C LYS A 285 5.28 25.15 13.36
N ASP A 286 4.51 25.56 12.36
CA ASP A 286 3.43 24.77 11.78
C ASP A 286 3.98 23.64 10.90
N TYR A 287 4.97 23.91 10.04
CA TYR A 287 5.64 22.85 9.26
C TYR A 287 6.41 21.87 10.14
N VAL A 288 7.08 22.32 11.22
CA VAL A 288 7.66 21.43 12.23
C VAL A 288 6.58 20.50 12.81
N GLN A 289 5.43 21.04 13.22
CA GLN A 289 4.36 20.24 13.82
C GLN A 289 3.75 19.24 12.82
N TYR A 290 3.36 19.69 11.62
CA TYR A 290 2.78 18.82 10.60
C TYR A 290 3.78 17.78 10.06
N GLY A 291 5.06 18.15 9.95
CA GLY A 291 6.16 17.27 9.59
C GLY A 291 6.39 16.18 10.63
N LEU A 292 6.43 16.54 11.92
CA LEU A 292 6.49 15.57 13.02
C LEU A 292 5.27 14.64 13.04
N ASP A 293 4.06 15.12 12.75
CA ASP A 293 2.86 14.27 12.63
C ASP A 293 2.91 13.32 11.42
N ARG A 294 3.40 13.78 10.26
CA ARG A 294 3.70 12.90 9.10
C ARG A 294 4.70 11.81 9.51
N LEU A 295 5.78 12.17 10.19
CA LEU A 295 6.82 11.24 10.65
C LEU A 295 6.30 10.25 11.69
N ARG A 296 5.44 10.66 12.63
CA ARG A 296 4.76 9.77 13.60
C ARG A 296 3.90 8.70 12.91
N ALA A 297 3.27 9.03 11.79
CA ALA A 297 2.40 8.10 11.03
C ALA A 297 3.17 7.09 10.14
N ILE A 298 4.46 7.33 9.88
CA ILE A 298 5.34 6.52 9.04
C ILE A 298 6.09 5.47 9.88
N ARG A 299 6.11 4.22 9.38
CA ARG A 299 6.97 3.14 9.90
C ARG A 299 8.24 2.99 9.05
N VAL A 300 9.31 2.45 9.65
CA VAL A 300 10.45 1.96 8.87
C VAL A 300 9.97 0.83 7.96
N GLY A 301 10.40 0.81 6.70
CA GLY A 301 9.94 -0.15 5.69
C GLY A 301 8.56 0.15 5.07
N ASP A 302 7.87 1.25 5.44
CA ASP A 302 6.71 1.70 4.66
C ASP A 302 7.16 2.05 3.22
N ARG A 303 6.46 1.52 2.21
CA ARG A 303 6.71 1.85 0.79
C ARG A 303 6.76 3.38 0.57
N LEU A 304 7.68 3.82 -0.28
CA LEU A 304 7.64 5.14 -0.91
C LEU A 304 6.33 5.28 -1.69
N ASP A 305 5.69 6.43 -1.58
CA ASP A 305 4.50 6.78 -2.36
C ASP A 305 4.93 7.37 -3.72
N GLY A 306 4.05 7.33 -4.73
CA GLY A 306 4.42 7.59 -6.14
C GLY A 306 4.85 6.32 -6.90
N SER A 307 5.04 6.43 -8.22
CA SER A 307 5.48 5.30 -9.06
C SER A 307 7.00 5.12 -9.00
N PRO A 308 7.52 3.88 -8.82
CA PRO A 308 8.96 3.62 -8.96
C PRO A 308 9.42 3.72 -10.42
N GLU A 309 8.53 3.42 -11.37
CA GLU A 309 8.77 3.62 -12.80
C GLU A 309 8.43 5.08 -13.18
N PRO A 310 9.36 5.84 -13.77
CA PRO A 310 9.16 7.25 -14.10
C PRO A 310 7.92 7.48 -14.98
N MET A 311 7.71 6.60 -15.95
CA MET A 311 6.70 6.73 -17.01
C MET A 311 5.25 6.62 -16.54
N LYS A 312 4.99 6.17 -15.31
CA LYS A 312 3.62 5.96 -14.83
C LYS A 312 3.18 7.11 -13.93
N SER A 313 2.38 8.00 -14.51
CA SER A 313 1.68 9.08 -13.82
C SER A 313 1.09 8.59 -12.50
N ALA A 314 1.29 9.34 -11.40
CA ALA A 314 0.67 9.00 -10.12
C ALA A 314 -0.87 8.93 -10.28
N PRO A 315 -1.55 7.92 -9.71
CA PRO A 315 -2.97 7.71 -9.92
C PRO A 315 -3.81 8.86 -9.36
N ARG A 316 -4.75 9.37 -10.17
CA ARG A 316 -5.71 10.41 -9.79
C ARG A 316 -6.54 9.98 -8.57
N THR A 317 -6.74 10.88 -7.60
CA THR A 317 -7.83 10.73 -6.62
C THR A 317 -9.19 10.68 -7.32
N ALA A 318 -10.02 9.70 -6.96
CA ALA A 318 -11.39 9.58 -7.46
C ALA A 318 -12.31 10.70 -6.92
N LYS A 319 -13.26 11.18 -7.75
CA LYS A 319 -14.26 12.18 -7.34
C LYS A 319 -15.32 11.54 -6.41
N ARG A 320 -15.23 11.79 -5.10
CA ARG A 320 -16.36 11.67 -4.14
C ARG A 320 -16.37 12.88 -3.18
N GLY A 321 -17.55 13.19 -2.63
CA GLY A 321 -17.78 14.39 -1.83
C GLY A 321 -17.10 14.39 -0.45
N LYS A 322 -16.94 15.58 0.14
CA LYS A 322 -16.26 15.80 1.43
C LYS A 322 -16.92 15.03 2.59
N LYS A 323 -16.19 14.05 3.17
CA LYS A 323 -16.20 13.71 4.62
C LYS A 323 -14.83 13.11 4.98
N ARG A 324 -14.29 13.44 6.17
CA ARG A 324 -12.96 13.00 6.67
C ARG A 324 -13.04 11.55 7.19
N GLY A 325 -12.02 10.71 6.96
CA GLY A 325 -11.95 9.39 7.63
C GLY A 325 -10.94 8.31 7.16
N ARG A 326 -9.62 8.54 7.34
CA ARG A 326 -8.56 7.55 7.71
C ARG A 326 -8.31 6.25 6.86
N MET A 327 -7.02 5.97 6.59
CA MET A 327 -6.45 4.77 5.93
C MET A 327 -6.41 3.53 6.88
N LYS A 328 -6.21 2.27 6.46
CA LYS A 328 -5.07 1.58 5.75
C LYS A 328 -5.54 0.12 5.39
N LYS A 329 -4.85 -0.77 4.65
CA LYS A 329 -3.79 -0.75 3.59
C LYS A 329 -3.55 -2.23 3.15
N LEU A 330 -3.30 -2.50 1.86
CA LEU A 330 -2.98 -3.86 1.35
C LEU A 330 -1.57 -4.34 1.79
N GLU A 331 -1.37 -5.66 1.94
CA GLU A 331 -0.06 -6.31 2.09
C GLU A 331 0.58 -6.79 0.76
N VAL A 332 1.89 -7.10 0.82
CA VAL A 332 2.86 -7.01 -0.29
C VAL A 332 4.09 -7.94 -0.05
N ALA A 333 4.97 -8.11 -1.07
CA ALA A 333 6.43 -8.37 -1.00
C ALA A 333 6.91 -9.83 -1.23
N LYS A 334 8.11 -10.09 -1.82
CA LYS A 334 9.13 -9.22 -2.47
C LYS A 334 9.78 -9.97 -3.67
N PHE A 335 11.04 -9.63 -4.01
CA PHE A 335 12.01 -10.33 -4.88
C PHE A 335 11.96 -10.04 -6.41
N THR A 336 13.10 -10.22 -7.09
CA THR A 336 13.44 -9.82 -8.48
C THR A 336 12.70 -10.59 -9.60
N GLN A 337 13.19 -10.48 -10.85
CA GLN A 337 12.99 -11.46 -11.92
C GLN A 337 13.48 -12.88 -11.54
N GLU A 338 14.77 -13.25 -11.64
CA GLU A 338 15.21 -14.64 -11.32
C GLU A 338 16.46 -14.88 -10.44
N GLU A 339 17.53 -14.08 -10.48
CA GLU A 339 18.71 -14.29 -9.59
C GLU A 339 18.79 -13.31 -8.40
N LEU A 340 17.73 -12.53 -8.17
CA LEU A 340 17.42 -11.89 -6.88
C LEU A 340 15.93 -12.03 -6.36
N HIS A 341 15.06 -13.02 -6.60
CA HIS A 341 15.17 -14.21 -7.42
C HIS A 341 15.92 -15.38 -6.76
N SER A 342 17.24 -15.25 -6.80
CA SER A 342 18.36 -15.98 -6.21
C SER A 342 18.81 -15.39 -4.86
N SER A 343 19.44 -14.20 -4.93
CA SER A 343 20.21 -13.52 -3.88
C SER A 343 19.43 -12.51 -3.03
N GLU A 344 18.57 -11.65 -3.57
CA GLU A 344 17.64 -10.88 -2.72
C GLU A 344 16.49 -11.78 -2.23
N LYS A 345 16.15 -12.86 -2.97
CA LYS A 345 15.60 -14.07 -2.33
C LYS A 345 16.55 -14.46 -1.22
N ARG A 346 17.79 -14.86 -1.43
CA ARG A 346 18.66 -15.35 -0.34
C ARG A 346 18.72 -14.42 0.87
N TYR A 347 18.67 -13.09 0.70
CA TYR A 347 18.75 -12.12 1.79
C TYR A 347 17.41 -11.88 2.50
N ALA A 348 16.31 -11.64 1.80
CA ALA A 348 15.00 -11.47 2.42
C ALA A 348 14.17 -12.77 2.48
N ARG A 349 14.68 -13.88 1.92
CA ARG A 349 14.44 -15.28 2.30
C ARG A 349 15.25 -15.60 3.53
N VAL A 350 16.51 -15.21 3.72
CA VAL A 350 17.17 -15.33 5.04
C VAL A 350 16.44 -14.48 6.08
N GLN A 351 16.07 -13.24 5.77
CA GLN A 351 15.23 -12.42 6.66
C GLN A 351 13.87 -13.09 6.91
N LEU A 352 13.21 -13.63 5.89
CA LEU A 352 11.95 -14.36 6.02
C LEU A 352 12.16 -15.74 6.69
N GLU A 353 13.30 -16.39 6.60
CA GLU A 353 13.61 -17.74 7.11
C GLU A 353 14.02 -17.62 8.58
N MET A 354 14.73 -16.54 8.96
CA MET A 354 14.87 -16.05 10.33
C MET A 354 13.55 -15.55 10.92
N THR A 355 12.69 -14.85 10.15
CA THR A 355 11.37 -14.41 10.62
C THR A 355 10.39 -15.59 10.73
N LEU A 356 10.49 -16.59 9.85
CA LEU A 356 9.71 -17.83 9.89
C LEU A 356 10.21 -18.73 11.03
N GLN A 357 11.53 -18.86 11.24
CA GLN A 357 12.11 -19.51 12.43
C GLN A 357 11.68 -18.79 13.70
N GLY A 358 11.70 -17.45 13.71
CA GLY A 358 11.21 -16.60 14.79
C GLY A 358 9.71 -16.76 15.04
N VAL A 359 8.89 -16.90 14.01
CA VAL A 359 7.45 -17.21 14.12
C VAL A 359 7.23 -18.66 14.58
N VAL A 360 8.02 -19.62 14.13
CA VAL A 360 8.00 -21.02 14.61
C VAL A 360 8.40 -21.07 16.09
N GLU A 361 9.34 -20.23 16.53
CA GLU A 361 9.81 -20.13 17.91
C GLU A 361 8.84 -19.35 18.81
N ALA A 362 8.28 -18.25 18.34
CA ALA A 362 7.18 -17.55 19.01
C ALA A 362 5.99 -18.49 19.19
N PHE A 363 5.58 -19.20 18.13
CA PHE A 363 4.54 -20.22 18.19
C PHE A 363 4.92 -21.34 19.17
N ARG A 364 6.13 -21.90 19.12
CA ARG A 364 6.61 -22.91 20.09
C ARG A 364 6.50 -22.43 21.55
N ARG A 365 6.70 -21.14 21.81
CA ARG A 365 6.60 -20.52 23.15
C ARG A 365 5.17 -20.19 23.60
N THR A 366 4.22 -20.00 22.68
CA THR A 366 2.89 -19.45 23.00
C THR A 366 1.70 -20.25 22.47
N HIS A 367 1.91 -21.36 21.76
CA HIS A 367 0.80 -22.10 21.15
C HIS A 367 0.00 -22.96 22.13
N ASP A 368 0.50 -23.17 23.36
CA ASP A 368 -0.14 -23.95 24.43
C ASP A 368 -0.70 -25.30 23.94
N GLY A 369 0.10 -26.06 23.19
CA GLY A 369 -0.34 -27.35 22.62
C GLY A 369 -1.40 -27.26 21.51
N PHE A 370 -1.97 -26.09 21.20
CA PHE A 370 -2.96 -25.89 20.15
C PHE A 370 -2.33 -25.73 18.75
N SER A 371 -3.16 -25.75 17.72
CA SER A 371 -2.74 -25.57 16.32
C SER A 371 -2.69 -24.10 15.90
N ALA A 372 -1.96 -23.81 14.81
CA ALA A 372 -1.92 -22.47 14.20
C ALA A 372 -3.29 -21.88 13.85
N ASP A 373 -4.24 -22.70 13.39
CA ASP A 373 -5.64 -22.26 13.18
C ASP A 373 -6.27 -21.73 14.48
N ARG A 374 -5.95 -22.34 15.63
CA ARG A 374 -6.48 -21.92 16.93
C ARG A 374 -5.77 -20.67 17.44
N VAL A 375 -4.44 -20.59 17.32
CA VAL A 375 -3.65 -19.42 17.74
C VAL A 375 -3.99 -18.16 16.94
N VAL A 376 -4.57 -18.27 15.73
CA VAL A 376 -5.10 -17.11 14.98
C VAL A 376 -6.60 -16.88 15.23
N ALA A 377 -7.41 -17.93 15.39
CA ALA A 377 -8.84 -17.78 15.70
C ALA A 377 -9.12 -17.30 17.13
N ASP A 378 -8.23 -17.54 18.08
CA ASP A 378 -8.39 -17.19 19.49
C ASP A 378 -7.70 -15.85 19.80
N PRO A 379 -8.44 -14.78 20.21
CA PRO A 379 -7.84 -13.46 20.43
C PRO A 379 -6.73 -13.45 21.49
N ASP A 380 -6.83 -14.27 22.53
CA ASP A 380 -5.91 -14.22 23.67
C ASP A 380 -4.59 -14.93 23.33
N LEU A 381 -4.66 -16.17 22.82
CA LEU A 381 -3.47 -16.85 22.26
C LEU A 381 -2.83 -16.06 21.11
N ASN A 382 -3.63 -15.36 20.30
CA ASN A 382 -3.09 -14.53 19.23
C ASN A 382 -2.29 -13.35 19.77
N LYS A 383 -2.81 -12.67 20.80
CA LYS A 383 -2.13 -11.56 21.47
C LYS A 383 -0.80 -11.99 22.10
N GLU A 384 -0.74 -13.18 22.70
CA GLU A 384 0.50 -13.74 23.23
C GLU A 384 1.52 -14.07 22.13
N PHE A 385 1.08 -14.76 21.07
CA PHE A 385 1.92 -15.05 19.89
C PHE A 385 2.48 -13.79 19.23
N VAL A 386 1.64 -12.77 19.05
CA VAL A 386 2.02 -11.45 18.50
C VAL A 386 3.00 -10.73 19.44
N GLY A 387 2.79 -10.81 20.76
CA GLY A 387 3.72 -10.29 21.77
C GLY A 387 5.08 -10.99 21.72
N ALA A 388 5.11 -12.31 21.59
CA ALA A 388 6.35 -13.08 21.45
C ALA A 388 7.09 -12.75 20.14
N CYS A 389 6.39 -12.57 19.02
CA CYS A 389 6.98 -12.10 17.77
C CYS A 389 7.61 -10.70 17.93
N SER A 390 6.93 -9.77 18.61
CA SER A 390 7.46 -8.43 18.88
C SER A 390 8.69 -8.46 19.80
N ASN A 391 8.67 -9.29 20.84
CA ASN A 391 9.78 -9.42 21.81
C ASN A 391 11.01 -10.12 21.22
N LEU A 392 10.84 -10.93 20.17
CA LEU A 392 11.93 -11.50 19.37
C LEU A 392 12.48 -10.53 18.31
N GLY A 393 12.00 -9.28 18.25
CA GLY A 393 12.46 -8.27 17.31
C GLY A 393 12.11 -8.57 15.84
N LEU A 394 11.10 -9.39 15.58
CA LEU A 394 10.74 -9.81 14.23
C LEU A 394 10.19 -8.64 13.41
N VAL A 395 10.56 -8.57 12.13
CA VAL A 395 10.07 -7.52 11.22
C VAL A 395 8.62 -7.82 10.82
N GLY A 396 7.73 -6.83 10.92
CA GLY A 396 6.32 -6.93 10.53
C GLY A 396 5.38 -6.28 11.55
N ASP A 397 4.10 -6.64 11.48
CA ASP A 397 3.16 -6.49 12.59
C ASP A 397 2.28 -7.73 12.74
N ALA A 398 1.27 -7.67 13.62
CA ALA A 398 0.37 -8.78 13.93
C ALA A 398 -0.23 -9.45 12.68
N ARG A 399 -0.64 -8.66 11.67
CA ARG A 399 -1.20 -9.19 10.42
C ARG A 399 -0.14 -10.02 9.68
N THR A 400 1.06 -9.46 9.52
CA THR A 400 2.18 -10.12 8.86
C THR A 400 2.54 -11.43 9.56
N TRP A 401 2.70 -11.43 10.89
CA TRP A 401 3.10 -12.62 11.64
C TRP A 401 2.02 -13.72 11.63
N ASN A 402 0.74 -13.35 11.72
CA ASN A 402 -0.39 -14.29 11.58
C ASN A 402 -0.44 -14.90 10.17
N MET A 403 -0.24 -14.09 9.12
CA MET A 403 -0.13 -14.58 7.74
C MET A 403 1.06 -15.53 7.53
N LEU A 404 2.21 -15.25 8.15
CA LEU A 404 3.38 -16.13 8.12
C LEU A 404 3.13 -17.45 8.87
N LEU A 405 2.48 -17.41 10.03
CA LEU A 405 2.09 -18.61 10.79
C LEU A 405 1.11 -19.49 9.97
N PHE A 406 0.15 -18.87 9.29
CA PHE A 406 -0.75 -19.57 8.37
C PHE A 406 -0.03 -20.17 7.15
N ARG A 407 0.99 -19.49 6.60
CA ARG A 407 1.85 -20.05 5.53
C ARG A 407 2.67 -21.25 6.02
N LEU A 408 3.29 -21.17 7.21
CA LEU A 408 4.05 -22.27 7.84
C LEU A 408 3.21 -23.53 8.02
N ARG A 409 1.99 -23.36 8.55
CA ARG A 409 0.99 -24.43 8.66
C ARG A 409 0.65 -25.04 7.30
N LYS A 410 0.30 -24.22 6.29
CA LYS A 410 -0.05 -24.71 4.94
C LYS A 410 1.11 -25.49 4.31
N GLY A 411 2.34 -25.00 4.47
CA GLY A 411 3.57 -25.69 4.06
C GLY A 411 4.02 -26.85 4.97
N SER A 412 3.19 -27.29 5.91
CA SER A 412 3.45 -28.37 6.89
C SER A 412 4.71 -28.19 7.76
N LYS A 413 5.28 -26.98 7.84
CA LYS A 413 6.52 -26.70 8.59
C LYS A 413 6.36 -26.70 10.12
N LEU A 414 5.12 -26.76 10.60
CA LEU A 414 4.79 -26.88 12.03
C LEU A 414 4.62 -28.33 12.50
N SER A 415 4.69 -29.34 11.62
CA SER A 415 4.52 -30.75 12.01
C SER A 415 5.49 -31.29 13.08
N PRO A 416 6.73 -30.75 13.27
CA PRO A 416 7.58 -31.15 14.40
C PRO A 416 7.16 -30.57 15.76
N ILE A 417 6.18 -29.66 15.81
CA ILE A 417 5.66 -29.08 17.05
C ILE A 417 4.37 -29.84 17.42
N PRO A 418 4.33 -30.58 18.54
CA PRO A 418 3.21 -31.46 18.86
C PRO A 418 1.96 -30.67 19.27
N THR A 419 0.91 -30.76 18.45
CA THR A 419 -0.39 -30.14 18.74
C THR A 419 -1.26 -31.07 19.60
N VAL A 420 -0.90 -31.19 20.89
CA VAL A 420 -1.57 -32.06 21.87
C VAL A 420 -3.01 -31.64 22.20
N HIS A 421 -3.40 -30.39 21.93
CA HIS A 421 -4.74 -29.88 22.23
C HIS A 421 -5.56 -29.66 20.97
N ARG A 422 -6.63 -30.45 20.82
CA ARG A 422 -7.63 -30.25 19.76
C ARG A 422 -8.60 -29.15 20.17
N THR A 423 -8.97 -28.27 19.23
CA THR A 423 -10.09 -27.34 19.42
C THR A 423 -11.41 -28.11 19.33
N HIS A 424 -11.95 -28.49 20.49
CA HIS A 424 -13.25 -29.14 20.62
C HIS A 424 -14.39 -28.12 20.44
N LEU A 425 -14.76 -27.89 19.17
CA LEU A 425 -16.03 -27.30 18.76
C LEU A 425 -16.64 -28.26 17.75
N SER A 426 -17.77 -28.90 18.07
CA SER A 426 -18.45 -29.85 17.18
C SER A 426 -19.18 -29.11 16.04
N TRP A 427 -19.71 -29.84 15.06
CA TRP A 427 -20.57 -29.22 14.03
C TRP A 427 -21.95 -28.87 14.56
N GLU A 428 -22.43 -29.57 15.60
CA GLU A 428 -23.67 -29.28 16.31
C GLU A 428 -23.57 -27.99 17.15
N ASP A 429 -22.42 -27.74 17.78
CA ASP A 429 -22.14 -26.46 18.45
C ASP A 429 -22.16 -25.31 17.44
N CYS A 430 -21.43 -25.49 16.33
CA CYS A 430 -21.35 -24.51 15.26
C CYS A 430 -22.71 -24.24 14.61
N ASP A 431 -23.65 -25.19 14.64
CA ASP A 431 -24.98 -25.00 14.05
C ASP A 431 -25.71 -23.78 14.61
N ARG A 432 -25.38 -23.32 15.83
CA ARG A 432 -25.98 -22.12 16.44
C ARG A 432 -25.58 -20.82 15.74
N TYR A 433 -24.34 -20.71 15.24
CA TYR A 433 -23.73 -19.45 14.77
C TYR A 433 -23.08 -19.50 13.39
N ILE A 434 -22.94 -20.67 12.76
CA ILE A 434 -22.19 -20.85 11.50
C ILE A 434 -22.73 -20.01 10.33
N PHE A 435 -24.04 -19.85 10.23
CA PHE A 435 -24.67 -18.97 9.23
C PHE A 435 -24.24 -17.50 9.39
N ALA A 436 -24.12 -17.02 10.63
CA ALA A 436 -23.68 -15.66 10.94
C ALA A 436 -22.20 -15.46 10.56
N SER A 437 -21.38 -16.50 10.72
CA SER A 437 -19.99 -16.52 10.25
C SER A 437 -19.88 -16.48 8.73
N GLU A 438 -20.78 -17.14 7.99
CA GLU A 438 -20.84 -17.04 6.52
C GLU A 438 -21.25 -15.63 6.06
N ILE A 439 -22.30 -15.07 6.67
CA ILE A 439 -22.84 -13.75 6.32
C ILE A 439 -21.83 -12.64 6.63
N ALA A 440 -21.16 -12.71 7.80
CA ALA A 440 -20.11 -11.76 8.17
C ALA A 440 -18.93 -11.82 7.19
N TRP A 441 -18.49 -13.02 6.81
CA TRP A 441 -17.44 -13.20 5.80
C TRP A 441 -17.88 -12.62 4.45
N GLN A 442 -19.02 -13.05 3.89
CA GLN A 442 -19.46 -12.57 2.58
C GLN A 442 -19.71 -11.06 2.56
N ARG A 443 -20.22 -10.47 3.65
CA ARG A 443 -20.38 -9.02 3.78
C ARG A 443 -19.04 -8.29 3.68
N MET A 444 -18.00 -8.72 4.41
CA MET A 444 -16.68 -8.08 4.34
C MET A 444 -16.01 -8.20 2.97
N LEU A 445 -16.36 -9.22 2.17
CA LEU A 445 -15.96 -9.29 0.75
C LEU A 445 -16.77 -8.33 -0.13
N ASN A 446 -18.09 -8.26 0.06
CA ASN A 446 -18.99 -7.40 -0.72
C ASN A 446 -18.76 -5.91 -0.47
N ASP A 447 -18.42 -5.52 0.77
CA ASP A 447 -18.18 -4.13 1.20
C ASP A 447 -16.73 -3.66 0.89
N GLU A 448 -15.95 -4.43 0.11
CA GLU A 448 -14.52 -4.24 -0.22
C GLU A 448 -13.56 -4.10 0.99
N ALA A 449 -14.02 -4.46 2.19
CA ALA A 449 -13.24 -4.36 3.43
C ALA A 449 -12.12 -5.42 3.55
N ALA A 450 -12.29 -6.58 2.92
CA ALA A 450 -11.29 -7.65 2.86
C ALA A 450 -11.43 -8.49 1.58
N THR A 451 -10.37 -9.21 1.20
CA THR A 451 -10.35 -10.06 -0.01
C THR A 451 -10.47 -11.56 0.28
N SER A 452 -10.26 -12.00 1.53
CA SER A 452 -10.31 -13.42 1.91
C SER A 452 -10.49 -13.62 3.42
N LEU A 453 -10.89 -14.84 3.83
CA LEU A 453 -10.97 -15.20 5.26
C LEU A 453 -9.60 -15.20 5.95
N ASP A 454 -8.50 -15.53 5.27
CA ASP A 454 -7.17 -15.45 5.90
C ASP A 454 -6.81 -13.98 6.19
N GLU A 455 -7.16 -13.04 5.31
CA GLU A 455 -6.96 -11.60 5.57
C GLU A 455 -7.83 -11.11 6.74
N ILE A 456 -9.11 -11.51 6.79
CA ILE A 456 -10.02 -11.18 7.90
C ILE A 456 -9.49 -11.70 9.23
N LEU A 457 -9.01 -12.94 9.30
CA LEU A 457 -8.60 -13.56 10.56
C LEU A 457 -7.19 -13.16 11.02
N CYS A 458 -6.28 -12.84 10.10
CA CYS A 458 -4.91 -12.48 10.46
C CYS A 458 -4.77 -11.03 10.91
N ASP A 459 -5.56 -10.09 10.38
CA ASP A 459 -5.56 -8.69 10.84
C ASP A 459 -6.46 -8.54 12.08
N PRO A 460 -5.94 -8.13 13.26
CA PRO A 460 -6.76 -8.03 14.47
C PRO A 460 -7.94 -7.04 14.38
N ALA A 461 -7.85 -6.01 13.52
CA ALA A 461 -8.93 -5.04 13.33
C ALA A 461 -10.07 -5.64 12.48
N LEU A 462 -9.73 -6.30 11.37
CA LEU A 462 -10.72 -7.01 10.54
C LEU A 462 -11.35 -8.18 11.30
N ALA A 463 -10.57 -8.89 12.10
CA ALA A 463 -11.09 -10.01 12.90
C ALA A 463 -12.11 -9.54 13.96
N ALA A 464 -11.88 -8.36 14.57
CA ALA A 464 -12.82 -7.75 15.50
C ALA A 464 -14.09 -7.20 14.81
N GLU A 465 -13.98 -6.70 13.58
CA GLU A 465 -15.14 -6.31 12.76
C GLU A 465 -15.97 -7.54 12.34
N PHE A 466 -15.32 -8.62 11.94
CA PHE A 466 -15.96 -9.91 11.67
C PHE A 466 -16.73 -10.43 12.89
N ASP A 467 -16.13 -10.41 14.09
CA ASP A 467 -16.82 -10.80 15.34
C ASP A 467 -18.06 -9.94 15.60
N LYS A 468 -17.95 -8.62 15.35
CA LYS A 468 -19.05 -7.66 15.51
C LYS A 468 -20.20 -7.96 14.54
N LEU A 469 -19.89 -8.21 13.27
CA LEU A 469 -20.88 -8.55 12.23
C LEU A 469 -21.57 -9.89 12.55
N ALA A 470 -20.82 -10.95 12.87
CA ALA A 470 -21.41 -12.25 13.20
C ALA A 470 -22.30 -12.17 14.46
N ARG A 471 -21.92 -11.36 15.45
CA ARG A 471 -22.70 -11.11 16.66
C ARG A 471 -24.03 -10.38 16.40
N GLN A 472 -24.22 -9.67 15.29
CA GLN A 472 -25.52 -9.09 14.93
C GLN A 472 -26.58 -10.16 14.63
N PHE A 473 -26.17 -11.29 14.04
CA PHE A 473 -27.07 -12.37 13.60
C PHE A 473 -27.17 -13.51 14.61
N ALA A 474 -26.08 -13.81 15.33
CA ALA A 474 -26.03 -14.84 16.37
C ALA A 474 -25.30 -14.31 17.64
N PRO A 475 -25.93 -13.46 18.46
CA PRO A 475 -25.32 -12.94 19.68
C PRO A 475 -25.14 -14.02 20.76
N GLY A 476 -24.25 -13.76 21.71
CA GLY A 476 -23.97 -14.63 22.86
C GLY A 476 -22.72 -15.52 22.73
N HIS A 477 -22.10 -15.58 21.55
CA HIS A 477 -20.91 -16.39 21.28
C HIS A 477 -19.60 -15.57 21.34
N LYS A 478 -18.50 -16.25 21.65
CA LYS A 478 -17.14 -15.70 21.72
C LYS A 478 -16.54 -15.49 20.32
N PRO A 479 -15.58 -14.56 20.13
CA PRO A 479 -14.82 -14.39 18.89
C PRO A 479 -14.35 -15.70 18.26
N LEU A 480 -13.68 -16.55 19.07
CA LEU A 480 -13.20 -17.87 18.70
C LEU A 480 -14.27 -18.73 18.01
N GLU A 481 -15.51 -18.72 18.51
CA GLU A 481 -16.59 -19.55 17.96
C GLU A 481 -16.90 -19.14 16.51
N TYR A 482 -17.17 -17.85 16.27
CA TYR A 482 -17.46 -17.35 14.92
C TYR A 482 -16.28 -17.59 13.95
N ARG A 483 -15.06 -17.30 14.40
CA ARG A 483 -13.83 -17.43 13.61
C ARG A 483 -13.57 -18.89 13.23
N TRP A 484 -13.79 -19.81 14.18
CA TRP A 484 -13.65 -21.26 13.96
C TRP A 484 -14.75 -21.83 13.05
N ALA A 485 -15.98 -21.32 13.12
CA ALA A 485 -17.05 -21.67 12.18
C ALA A 485 -16.72 -21.26 10.74
N ALA A 486 -16.16 -20.06 10.52
CA ALA A 486 -15.71 -19.66 9.18
C ALA A 486 -14.56 -20.54 8.67
N LEU A 487 -13.58 -20.88 9.53
CA LEU A 487 -12.51 -21.83 9.18
C LEU A 487 -13.05 -23.21 8.80
N LYS A 488 -14.08 -23.70 9.51
CA LYS A 488 -14.80 -24.95 9.19
C LYS A 488 -15.54 -24.89 7.86
N LEU A 489 -16.35 -23.85 7.63
CA LEU A 489 -17.06 -23.62 6.36
C LEU A 489 -16.09 -23.68 5.18
N ARG A 490 -14.97 -22.95 5.29
CA ARG A 490 -13.91 -22.95 4.27
C ARG A 490 -13.30 -24.32 4.02
N LYS A 491 -13.17 -25.16 5.05
CA LYS A 491 -12.60 -26.50 4.91
C LYS A 491 -13.53 -27.44 4.16
N GLU A 492 -14.82 -27.50 4.52
CA GLU A 492 -15.81 -28.33 3.83
C GLU A 492 -16.21 -27.78 2.46
N ALA A 493 -15.96 -26.51 2.18
CA ALA A 493 -16.36 -25.80 0.96
C ALA A 493 -16.17 -26.56 -0.36
N LYS A 494 -15.03 -27.25 -0.53
CA LYS A 494 -14.73 -28.03 -1.73
C LYS A 494 -15.63 -29.26 -1.81
N ASP A 495 -15.63 -30.05 -0.74
CA ASP A 495 -16.26 -31.35 -0.73
C ASP A 495 -17.78 -31.21 -0.66
N ALA A 496 -18.30 -30.17 0.00
CA ALA A 496 -19.70 -29.75 -0.08
C ALA A 496 -20.13 -29.47 -1.54
N ARG A 497 -19.34 -28.71 -2.32
CA ARG A 497 -19.61 -28.47 -3.75
C ARG A 497 -19.53 -29.76 -4.58
N SER A 498 -18.55 -30.63 -4.32
CA SER A 498 -18.45 -31.93 -5.01
C SER A 498 -19.64 -32.85 -4.70
N ARG A 499 -20.03 -32.96 -3.42
CA ARG A 499 -21.23 -33.68 -2.98
C ARG A 499 -22.51 -33.07 -3.60
N ALA A 500 -22.57 -31.74 -3.76
CA ALA A 500 -23.72 -31.04 -4.33
C ALA A 500 -24.00 -31.36 -5.82
N ILE A 501 -23.01 -31.83 -6.59
CA ILE A 501 -23.18 -32.11 -8.03
C ILE A 501 -24.19 -33.25 -8.26
N VAL A 502 -24.23 -34.25 -7.38
CA VAL A 502 -25.16 -35.40 -7.50
C VAL A 502 -26.51 -35.18 -6.81
N LEU A 503 -26.68 -34.08 -6.06
CA LEU A 503 -27.92 -33.76 -5.35
C LEU A 503 -28.96 -33.14 -6.29
N LYS A 504 -30.04 -33.88 -6.55
CA LYS A 504 -31.23 -33.35 -7.24
C LYS A 504 -32.15 -32.69 -6.22
N LEU A 505 -32.38 -31.39 -6.37
CA LEU A 505 -33.30 -30.65 -5.50
C LEU A 505 -34.76 -31.10 -5.68
N PRO A 506 -35.52 -31.30 -4.58
CA PRO A 506 -36.95 -31.56 -4.66
C PRO A 506 -37.69 -30.49 -5.46
N HIS A 507 -38.66 -30.92 -6.28
CA HIS A 507 -39.42 -30.02 -7.15
C HIS A 507 -40.30 -29.03 -6.37
N ARG A 508 -40.69 -29.39 -5.14
CA ARG A 508 -41.37 -28.51 -4.19
C ARG A 508 -40.45 -28.26 -3.00
N PHE A 509 -40.06 -27.01 -2.85
CA PHE A 509 -39.57 -26.42 -1.61
C PHE A 509 -40.80 -25.76 -0.93
N GLY A 510 -40.83 -25.55 0.39
CA GLY A 510 -42.07 -25.31 1.15
C GLY A 510 -42.89 -24.03 0.86
N VAL A 511 -43.86 -23.71 1.72
CA VAL A 511 -44.64 -22.45 1.60
C VAL A 511 -43.72 -21.25 1.88
N THR A 512 -43.91 -20.13 1.16
CA THR A 512 -43.26 -18.86 1.50
C THR A 512 -44.07 -18.14 2.58
N VAL A 513 -43.45 -17.70 3.67
CA VAL A 513 -44.09 -17.03 4.82
C VAL A 513 -43.26 -15.80 5.21
N SER A 514 -43.85 -14.74 5.79
CA SER A 514 -43.02 -13.65 6.35
C SER A 514 -42.22 -14.16 7.55
N ILE A 515 -41.00 -13.65 7.75
CA ILE A 515 -40.17 -14.06 8.89
C ILE A 515 -40.75 -13.58 10.22
N GLU A 516 -41.48 -12.45 10.18
CA GLU A 516 -42.18 -11.83 11.30
C GLU A 516 -43.41 -12.64 11.73
N GLU A 517 -44.02 -13.43 10.84
CA GLU A 517 -45.19 -14.29 11.12
C GLU A 517 -44.81 -15.63 11.79
N LEU A 518 -43.54 -16.06 11.74
CA LEU A 518 -43.13 -17.40 12.18
C LEU A 518 -43.32 -17.63 13.68
N THR A 519 -44.31 -18.45 14.06
CA THR A 519 -44.45 -18.91 15.44
C THR A 519 -43.53 -20.10 15.71
N ALA A 520 -42.90 -20.18 16.89
CA ALA A 520 -42.05 -21.31 17.25
C ALA A 520 -42.82 -22.66 17.25
N ARG A 521 -44.13 -22.63 17.52
CA ARG A 521 -45.01 -23.81 17.49
C ARG A 521 -45.25 -24.35 16.08
N SER A 522 -45.25 -23.49 15.06
CA SER A 522 -45.47 -23.86 13.66
C SER A 522 -44.18 -24.18 12.89
N LEU A 523 -43.03 -24.24 13.56
CA LEU A 523 -41.74 -24.62 12.96
C LEU A 523 -41.36 -26.05 13.34
N PRO A 524 -40.86 -26.88 12.40
CA PRO A 524 -40.39 -28.23 12.70
C PRO A 524 -39.07 -28.19 13.49
N GLU A 525 -38.86 -29.17 14.37
CA GLU A 525 -37.59 -29.35 15.11
C GLU A 525 -36.56 -30.17 14.32
N GLU A 526 -36.97 -30.71 13.18
CA GLU A 526 -36.11 -31.45 12.25
C GLU A 526 -35.00 -30.58 11.66
N ALA A 527 -33.96 -31.26 11.18
CA ALA A 527 -32.95 -30.68 10.32
C ALA A 527 -33.55 -30.24 8.97
N GLY A 528 -32.86 -29.36 8.27
CA GLY A 528 -33.26 -28.99 6.93
C GLY A 528 -32.68 -27.68 6.42
N LEU A 529 -33.34 -27.15 5.39
CA LEU A 529 -32.85 -26.07 4.56
C LEU A 529 -33.83 -24.90 4.57
N TYR A 530 -33.33 -23.68 4.40
CA TYR A 530 -34.15 -22.50 4.26
C TYR A 530 -33.56 -21.50 3.25
N VAL A 531 -34.45 -20.73 2.63
CA VAL A 531 -34.12 -19.59 1.77
C VAL A 531 -34.78 -18.36 2.35
N LEU A 532 -34.04 -17.26 2.44
CA LEU A 532 -34.54 -15.92 2.77
C LEU A 532 -34.58 -15.07 1.50
N SER A 533 -35.67 -14.32 1.28
CA SER A 533 -35.85 -13.47 0.10
C SER A 533 -36.49 -12.12 0.44
N GLU A 534 -36.21 -11.12 -0.39
CA GLU A 534 -36.77 -9.75 -0.27
C GLU A 534 -38.23 -9.66 -0.74
N ASP A 535 -38.68 -10.68 -1.47
CA ASP A 535 -39.99 -10.79 -2.10
C ASP A 535 -40.55 -12.21 -1.97
N SER A 536 -41.89 -12.33 -2.05
CA SER A 536 -42.59 -13.61 -1.89
C SER A 536 -42.52 -14.54 -3.12
N LYS A 537 -42.08 -14.01 -4.28
CA LYS A 537 -41.93 -14.72 -5.57
C LYS A 537 -40.52 -15.30 -5.77
N ARG A 538 -39.59 -15.03 -4.84
CA ARG A 538 -38.20 -15.54 -4.79
C ARG A 538 -37.31 -15.03 -5.92
N SER A 539 -37.61 -13.84 -6.43
CA SER A 539 -36.82 -13.19 -7.48
C SER A 539 -35.53 -12.56 -6.95
N ARG A 540 -35.53 -12.13 -5.68
CA ARG A 540 -34.39 -11.55 -4.96
C ARG A 540 -34.09 -12.36 -3.71
N ASN A 541 -33.15 -13.29 -3.82
CA ASN A 541 -32.76 -14.16 -2.71
C ASN A 541 -31.63 -13.50 -1.90
N LEU A 542 -31.79 -13.45 -0.59
CA LEU A 542 -30.84 -12.86 0.36
C LEU A 542 -29.81 -13.91 0.79
N TYR A 543 -30.28 -15.00 1.36
CA TYR A 543 -29.44 -16.04 1.98
C TYR A 543 -30.10 -17.41 1.85
N VAL A 544 -29.26 -18.44 1.68
CA VAL A 544 -29.62 -19.85 1.72
C VAL A 544 -28.89 -20.46 2.90
N GLY A 545 -29.63 -21.08 3.82
CA GLY A 545 -29.06 -21.68 5.01
C GLY A 545 -29.44 -23.13 5.19
N GLU A 546 -28.67 -23.78 6.04
CA GLU A 546 -28.90 -25.11 6.58
C GLU A 546 -28.89 -25.03 8.12
N THR A 547 -29.48 -26.03 8.76
CA THR A 547 -29.54 -26.18 10.22
C THR A 547 -29.89 -27.61 10.60
N LEU A 548 -29.43 -28.07 11.76
CA LEU A 548 -29.84 -29.32 12.39
C LEU A 548 -31.20 -29.19 13.11
N ASN A 549 -31.71 -27.97 13.30
CA ASN A 549 -33.00 -27.71 13.93
C ASN A 549 -33.64 -26.42 13.35
N LEU A 550 -34.63 -26.58 12.46
CA LEU A 550 -35.29 -25.46 11.77
C LEU A 550 -35.98 -24.49 12.74
N ARG A 551 -36.67 -25.00 13.78
CA ARG A 551 -37.30 -24.21 14.84
C ARG A 551 -36.33 -23.25 15.52
N SER A 552 -35.17 -23.73 15.95
CA SER A 552 -34.17 -22.91 16.66
C SER A 552 -33.58 -21.83 15.76
N ARG A 553 -33.13 -22.21 14.55
CA ARG A 553 -32.55 -21.26 13.58
C ARG A 553 -33.54 -20.18 13.16
N LEU A 554 -34.77 -20.55 12.80
CA LEU A 554 -35.74 -19.59 12.28
C LEU A 554 -36.35 -18.72 13.40
N THR A 555 -36.42 -19.23 14.63
CA THR A 555 -36.73 -18.39 15.81
C THR A 555 -35.62 -17.36 16.07
N LEU A 556 -34.34 -17.74 15.92
CA LEU A 556 -33.21 -16.80 16.00
C LEU A 556 -33.29 -15.74 14.89
N ASN A 557 -33.48 -16.15 13.64
CA ASN A 557 -33.57 -15.22 12.51
C ASN A 557 -34.75 -14.22 12.67
N ARG A 558 -35.90 -14.67 13.21
CA ARG A 558 -37.04 -13.79 13.54
C ARG A 558 -36.69 -12.79 14.65
N ARG A 559 -36.02 -13.22 15.73
CA ARG A 559 -35.55 -12.32 16.81
C ARG A 559 -34.59 -11.25 16.30
N HIS A 560 -33.79 -11.57 15.29
CA HIS A 560 -32.81 -10.66 14.68
C HIS A 560 -33.23 -10.14 13.29
N VAL A 561 -34.54 -10.07 13.01
CA VAL A 561 -35.08 -9.59 11.71
C VAL A 561 -34.55 -8.22 11.29
N ASN A 562 -34.25 -7.33 12.23
CA ASN A 562 -33.70 -6.02 11.91
C ASN A 562 -32.28 -6.09 11.30
N ALA A 563 -31.45 -7.05 11.70
CA ALA A 563 -30.13 -7.27 11.08
C ALA A 563 -30.27 -7.80 9.63
N TRP A 564 -31.34 -8.55 9.33
CA TRP A 564 -31.68 -8.96 7.96
C TRP A 564 -32.22 -7.80 7.12
N ARG A 565 -32.99 -6.88 7.72
CA ARG A 565 -33.47 -5.64 7.07
C ARG A 565 -32.34 -4.63 6.79
N GLU A 566 -31.35 -4.50 7.68
CA GLU A 566 -30.12 -3.73 7.39
C GLU A 566 -29.42 -4.20 6.10
N LEU A 567 -29.58 -5.48 5.74
CA LEU A 567 -29.03 -6.08 4.52
C LEU A 567 -30.02 -6.14 3.35
N SER A 568 -31.16 -5.46 3.38
CA SER A 568 -32.14 -5.45 2.28
C SER A 568 -32.79 -4.08 2.01
N PRO A 569 -32.90 -3.64 0.73
CA PRO A 569 -33.80 -2.56 0.34
C PRO A 569 -35.31 -2.87 0.48
N SER A 570 -35.71 -4.08 0.87
CA SER A 570 -37.10 -4.42 1.17
C SER A 570 -37.36 -4.38 2.69
N PRO A 571 -38.47 -3.78 3.16
CA PRO A 571 -38.81 -3.78 4.59
C PRO A 571 -39.27 -5.18 5.08
N SER A 572 -39.68 -6.06 4.16
CA SER A 572 -40.23 -7.38 4.47
C SER A 572 -39.25 -8.48 4.08
N ILE A 573 -38.98 -9.39 5.02
CA ILE A 573 -38.11 -10.56 4.79
C ILE A 573 -38.99 -11.81 4.77
N PHE A 574 -38.96 -12.54 3.66
CA PHE A 574 -39.69 -13.80 3.53
C PHE A 574 -38.76 -14.98 3.79
N VAL A 575 -39.29 -16.06 4.39
CA VAL A 575 -38.63 -17.36 4.45
C VAL A 575 -39.38 -18.38 3.62
N GLN A 576 -38.63 -19.34 3.09
CA GLN A 576 -39.14 -20.62 2.62
C GLN A 576 -38.28 -21.72 3.24
N MET A 577 -38.89 -22.80 3.75
CA MET A 577 -38.16 -23.90 4.40
C MET A 577 -38.49 -25.26 3.80
N LEU A 578 -37.59 -26.22 4.01
CA LEU A 578 -37.73 -27.63 3.67
C LEU A 578 -37.11 -28.46 4.78
N ALA A 579 -37.94 -29.13 5.59
CA ALA A 579 -37.49 -30.16 6.52
C ALA A 579 -37.07 -31.40 5.73
N MET A 580 -35.89 -31.94 6.04
CA MET A 580 -35.33 -33.15 5.42
C MET A 580 -34.08 -33.59 6.17
N ASP A 581 -33.73 -34.88 6.11
CA ASP A 581 -32.47 -35.37 6.68
C ASP A 581 -31.26 -34.66 6.06
N CYS A 582 -30.63 -33.83 6.89
CA CYS A 582 -29.45 -33.05 6.59
C CYS A 582 -28.35 -33.43 7.58
N THR A 583 -27.87 -34.68 7.50
CA THR A 583 -26.70 -35.14 8.25
C THR A 583 -25.54 -34.14 8.20
N THR A 584 -24.73 -34.13 9.26
CA THR A 584 -23.59 -33.20 9.43
C THR A 584 -22.64 -33.11 8.23
N ALA A 585 -22.43 -34.21 7.49
CA ALA A 585 -21.62 -34.21 6.27
C ALA A 585 -22.38 -33.73 5.01
N GLY A 586 -23.70 -33.93 4.96
CA GLY A 586 -24.56 -33.60 3.81
C GLY A 586 -25.07 -32.16 3.79
N LYS A 587 -25.29 -31.53 4.96
CA LYS A 587 -26.01 -30.25 5.08
C LYS A 587 -25.44 -29.09 4.24
N LEU A 588 -24.11 -28.91 4.24
CA LEU A 588 -23.43 -27.91 3.41
C LEU A 588 -23.50 -28.23 1.90
N ALA A 589 -23.62 -29.50 1.50
CA ALA A 589 -23.78 -29.87 0.10
C ALA A 589 -25.18 -29.51 -0.42
N TRP A 590 -26.21 -29.74 0.40
CA TRP A 590 -27.57 -29.26 0.11
C TRP A 590 -27.64 -27.74 0.02
N GLN A 591 -27.03 -27.03 0.97
CA GLN A 591 -26.89 -25.57 0.95
C GLN A 591 -26.20 -25.10 -0.35
N SER A 592 -25.08 -25.73 -0.74
CA SER A 592 -24.35 -25.37 -1.96
C SER A 592 -25.16 -25.60 -3.25
N CYS A 593 -25.95 -26.68 -3.32
CA CYS A 593 -26.86 -26.93 -4.45
C CYS A 593 -27.94 -25.83 -4.57
N LEU A 594 -28.48 -25.37 -3.43
CA LEU A 594 -29.41 -24.24 -3.37
C LEU A 594 -28.76 -22.90 -3.74
N VAL A 595 -27.56 -22.60 -3.25
CA VAL A 595 -26.80 -21.37 -3.61
C VAL A 595 -26.58 -21.29 -5.12
N LYS A 596 -26.19 -22.41 -5.76
CA LYS A 596 -26.01 -22.51 -7.22
C LYS A 596 -27.31 -22.21 -7.99
N LYS A 597 -28.46 -22.64 -7.46
CA LYS A 597 -29.80 -22.45 -8.08
C LYS A 597 -30.35 -21.03 -7.89
N TYR A 598 -30.30 -20.50 -6.66
CA TYR A 598 -31.02 -19.29 -6.26
C TYR A 598 -30.18 -18.00 -6.27
N LYS A 599 -28.84 -18.13 -6.40
CA LYS A 599 -27.86 -17.04 -6.38
C LYS A 599 -28.08 -15.97 -5.28
N PRO A 600 -28.16 -16.38 -4.00
CA PRO A 600 -28.42 -15.49 -2.86
C PRO A 600 -27.25 -14.53 -2.56
N ARG A 601 -27.53 -13.23 -2.29
CA ARG A 601 -26.51 -12.18 -2.11
C ARG A 601 -25.49 -12.41 -0.96
N LEU A 602 -25.87 -13.14 0.08
CA LEU A 602 -25.15 -13.22 1.36
C LEU A 602 -24.44 -14.57 1.62
N ASN A 603 -24.40 -15.48 0.65
CA ASN A 603 -23.64 -16.73 0.75
C ASN A 603 -22.28 -16.64 0.09
N CYS A 604 -21.34 -17.47 0.55
CA CYS A 604 -20.02 -17.56 -0.05
C CYS A 604 -20.04 -18.37 -1.36
N PHE A 605 -20.34 -17.69 -2.47
CA PHE A 605 -20.27 -18.26 -3.83
C PHE A 605 -18.88 -18.81 -4.16
N GLU A 606 -17.89 -17.91 -4.11
CA GLU A 606 -16.49 -18.23 -4.32
C GLU A 606 -15.83 -18.47 -2.96
N LEU A 607 -16.09 -19.65 -2.41
CA LEU A 607 -15.16 -20.26 -1.45
C LEU A 607 -13.88 -20.61 -2.23
N ARG A 608 -13.06 -19.60 -2.50
CA ARG A 608 -11.81 -19.69 -3.25
C ARG A 608 -10.89 -20.66 -2.52
N PRO A 609 -10.29 -21.67 -3.20
CA PRO A 609 -9.17 -22.37 -2.61
C PRO A 609 -8.06 -21.34 -2.35
N ALA A 610 -7.38 -21.43 -1.21
CA ALA A 610 -6.24 -20.58 -0.98
C ALA A 610 -5.09 -21.02 -1.92
N SER A 611 -4.64 -20.10 -2.78
CA SER A 611 -3.30 -20.10 -3.37
C SER A 611 -2.23 -20.05 -2.29
#